data_AF-A0A7V4M464-F1
#
_entry.id   AF-A0A7V4M464-F1
#
_cell.length_a   1.000
_cell.length_b   1.000
_cell.length_c   1.000
_cell.angle_alpha   90.00
_cell.angle_beta   90.00
_cell.angle_gamma   90.00
#
_symmetry.space_group_name_H-M   'P 1'
#
loop_
_entity.id
_entity.type
_entity.pdbx_description
1 polymer ?
#
loop_
_entity_poly.entity_id
_entity_poly.type
_entity_poly.pdbx_seq_one_letter_code
_entity_poly.pdbx_strand_id
1 'polypeptide(L)' 'MPEAIPVTQFPSGAVRSGDAEGVRFDLITPIGLRRLAETCAEGARKYGDHNWQKGIPASVMLNHAIRHAYLWLAGDATED' A
#
# COMPACT_ATOMS: atom_id res chain seq x y z
N MET A 1 23.09 17.69 12.68
CA MET A 1 21.91 18.18 13.41
C MET A 1 20.69 17.61 12.71
N PRO A 2 19.65 17.09 13.38
CA PRO A 2 18.44 16.70 12.67
C PRO A 2 17.87 17.94 12.00
N GLU A 3 17.57 17.81 10.71
CA GLU A 3 17.01 18.90 9.91
C GLU A 3 15.62 19.27 10.43
N ALA A 4 15.34 20.57 10.56
CA ALA A 4 14.07 21.03 11.09
C ALA A 4 12.94 20.65 10.12
N ILE A 5 11.89 19.98 10.62
CA ILE A 5 10.74 19.61 9.81
C ILE A 5 10.06 20.90 9.33
N PRO A 6 9.81 21.06 8.02
CA PRO A 6 9.16 22.26 7.49
C PRO A 6 7.77 22.42 8.10
N VAL A 7 7.36 23.67 8.37
CA VAL A 7 6.05 24.00 8.91
C VAL A 7 5.26 24.83 7.91
N THR A 8 3.99 24.51 7.75
CA THR A 8 3.04 25.24 6.89
C THR A 8 2.04 25.97 7.78
N GLN A 9 1.90 27.29 7.58
CA GLN A 9 0.89 28.11 8.23
C GLN A 9 -0.26 28.40 7.25
N PHE A 10 -1.49 28.17 7.69
CA PHE A 10 -2.70 28.38 6.91
C PHE A 10 -3.29 29.78 7.16
N PRO A 11 -4.12 30.31 6.24
CA PRO A 11 -4.80 31.60 6.44
C PRO A 11 -5.69 31.68 7.70
N SER A 12 -6.14 30.53 8.20
CA SER A 12 -6.88 30.44 9.47
C SER A 12 -6.00 30.64 10.71
N GLY A 13 -4.68 30.75 10.56
CA GLY A 13 -3.71 30.77 11.65
C GLY A 13 -3.28 29.38 12.12
N ALA A 14 -3.88 28.30 11.58
CA ALA A 14 -3.46 26.94 11.89
C ALA A 14 -2.03 26.67 11.38
N VAL A 15 -1.26 25.87 12.12
CA VAL A 15 0.10 25.45 11.74
C VAL A 15 0.14 23.93 11.69
N ARG A 16 0.76 23.38 10.64
CA ARG A 16 1.02 21.93 10.51
C ARG A 16 2.48 21.67 10.16
N SER A 17 3.05 20.63 10.74
CA SER A 17 4.34 20.08 10.36
C SER A 17 4.23 19.32 9.03
N GLY A 18 5.31 19.30 8.27
CA GLY A 18 5.49 18.50 7.06
C GLY A 18 5.96 17.07 7.34
N ASP A 19 5.86 16.59 8.58
CA ASP A 19 6.23 15.22 8.95
C ASP A 19 5.39 14.16 8.22
N ALA A 20 4.16 14.52 7.83
CA ALA A 20 3.29 13.68 7.03
C ALA A 20 3.68 13.60 5.54
N GLU A 21 4.62 14.42 5.05
CA GLU A 21 4.98 14.42 3.62
C GLU A 21 5.70 13.14 3.18
N GLY A 22 6.33 12.42 4.12
CA GLY A 22 6.93 11.11 3.86
C GLY A 22 5.91 9.96 3.74
N VAL A 23 4.65 10.17 4.18
CA VAL A 23 3.59 9.16 4.15
C VAL A 23 2.27 9.80 3.73
N ARG A 24 2.08 9.92 2.42
CA ARG A 24 0.99 10.67 1.79
C ARG A 24 -0.32 9.88 1.64
N PHE A 25 -1.01 9.63 2.76
CA PHE A 25 -2.34 9.02 2.75
C PHE A 25 -3.37 9.81 1.94
N ASP A 26 -3.19 11.13 1.82
CA ASP A 26 -4.04 12.03 1.03
C ASP A 26 -3.99 11.75 -0.47
N LEU A 27 -2.94 11.07 -0.96
CA LEU A 27 -2.84 10.64 -2.36
C LEU A 27 -3.60 9.33 -2.63
N ILE A 28 -4.05 8.62 -1.59
CA ILE A 28 -4.83 7.40 -1.74
C ILE A 28 -6.29 7.77 -1.86
N THR A 29 -6.90 7.47 -3.01
CA THR A 29 -8.33 7.75 -3.20
C THR A 29 -9.18 6.97 -2.20
N PRO A 30 -10.30 7.53 -1.71
CA PRO A 30 -11.24 6.78 -0.86
C PRO A 30 -11.77 5.50 -1.54
N ILE A 31 -11.83 5.50 -2.88
CA ILE A 31 -12.20 4.33 -3.69
C ILE A 31 -11.14 3.22 -3.54
N GLY A 32 -9.86 3.57 -3.62
CA GLY A 32 -8.74 2.65 -3.42
C GLY A 32 -8.70 2.07 -2.01
N LEU A 33 -8.93 2.91 -0.98
CA LEU A 33 -9.02 2.45 0.41
C LEU A 33 -10.18 1.46 0.61
N ARG A 34 -11.35 1.73 0.02
CA ARG A 34 -12.47 0.79 0.07
C ARG A 34 -12.14 -0.54 -0.60
N ARG A 35 -11.56 -0.51 -1.81
CA ARG A 35 -11.15 -1.74 -2.52
C ARG A 35 -10.15 -2.55 -1.70
N LEU A 36 -9.15 -1.89 -1.08
CA LEU A 36 -8.22 -2.56 -0.18
C LEU A 36 -8.93 -3.24 1.00
N ALA A 37 -9.91 -2.57 1.62
CA ALA A 37 -10.68 -3.14 2.71
C ALA A 37 -11.51 -4.36 2.27
N GLU A 38 -12.10 -4.32 1.07
CA GLU A 38 -12.84 -5.44 0.48
C GLU A 38 -11.94 -6.65 0.21
N THR A 39 -10.75 -6.44 -0.36
CA THR A 39 -9.75 -7.50 -0.56
C THR A 39 -9.29 -8.12 0.76
N CYS A 40 -9.07 -7.30 1.79
CA CYS A 40 -8.75 -7.79 3.14
C CYS A 40 -9.88 -8.65 3.72
N ALA A 41 -11.14 -8.24 3.56
CA ALA A 41 -12.31 -8.98 4.03
C ALA A 41 -12.47 -10.33 3.29
N GLU A 42 -12.24 -10.36 1.98
CA GLU A 42 -12.24 -11.60 1.20
C GLU A 42 -11.13 -12.55 1.66
N GLY A 43 -9.91 -12.04 1.84
CA GLY A 43 -8.77 -12.80 2.34
C GLY A 43 -9.02 -13.38 3.74
N ALA A 44 -9.58 -12.58 4.64
CA ALA A 44 -9.97 -13.01 5.98
C ALA A 44 -11.01 -14.15 5.92
N ARG A 45 -12.01 -14.04 5.05
CA ARG A 45 -13.02 -15.09 4.86
C ARG A 45 -12.43 -16.41 4.35
N LYS A 46 -11.36 -16.36 3.55
CA LYS A 46 -10.71 -17.55 2.97
C LYS A 46 -9.66 -18.16 3.89
N TYR A 47 -8.86 -17.35 4.58
CA TYR A 47 -7.63 -17.79 5.24
C TYR A 47 -7.56 -17.43 6.73
N GLY A 48 -8.59 -16.76 7.25
CA GLY A 48 -8.63 -16.18 8.59
C GLY A 48 -7.91 -14.83 8.66
N ASP A 49 -8.14 -14.11 9.75
CA ASP A 49 -7.53 -12.81 10.00
C ASP A 49 -6.01 -12.93 10.12
N HIS A 50 -5.29 -11.89 9.67
CA HIS A 50 -3.83 -11.78 9.79
C HIS A 50 -3.03 -12.97 9.24
N ASN A 51 -3.58 -13.72 8.27
CA ASN A 51 -2.91 -14.90 7.70
C ASN A 51 -1.50 -14.60 7.18
N TRP A 52 -1.24 -13.37 6.75
CA TRP A 52 0.08 -12.89 6.32
C TRP A 52 1.18 -13.04 7.40
N GLN A 53 0.83 -13.09 8.69
CA GLN A 53 1.79 -13.31 9.78
C GLN A 53 2.39 -14.72 9.80
N LYS A 54 1.72 -15.70 9.17
CA LYS A 54 2.21 -17.09 9.10
C LYS A 54 3.41 -17.23 8.16
N GLY A 55 3.67 -16.22 7.34
CA GLY A 55 4.77 -16.20 6.39
C GLY A 55 4.54 -17.08 5.16
N ILE A 56 5.36 -16.86 4.13
CA ILE A 56 5.42 -17.65 2.91
C ILE A 56 6.91 -17.84 2.60
N PRO A 57 7.37 -19.05 2.21
CA PRO A 57 8.76 -19.23 1.82
C PRO A 57 9.19 -18.26 0.73
N ALA A 58 10.35 -17.62 0.90
CA ALA A 58 10.84 -16.60 -0.04
C ALA A 58 11.00 -17.13 -1.48
N SER A 59 11.37 -18.40 -1.64
CA SER A 59 11.46 -19.06 -2.95
C SER A 59 10.12 -19.13 -3.67
N VAL A 60 9.02 -19.35 -2.94
CA VAL A 60 7.65 -19.37 -3.50
C VAL A 60 7.24 -17.96 -3.93
N MET A 61 7.48 -16.96 -3.07
CA MET A 61 7.20 -15.56 -3.40
C MET A 61 7.98 -15.11 -4.66
N LEU A 62 9.27 -15.44 -4.74
CA LEU A 62 10.12 -15.08 -5.87
C LEU A 62 9.67 -15.77 -7.17
N ASN A 63 9.31 -17.05 -7.10
CA ASN A 63 8.79 -17.78 -8.26
C ASN A 63 7.51 -17.12 -8.81
N HIS A 64 6.57 -16.76 -7.93
CA HIS A 64 5.35 -16.06 -8.34
C HIS A 64 5.64 -14.66 -8.92
N ALA A 65 6.50 -13.87 -8.28
CA ALA A 65 6.87 -12.54 -8.77
C ALA A 65 7.49 -12.58 -10.17
N ILE A 66 8.40 -13.53 -10.43
CA ILE A 66 9.02 -13.73 -11.75
C ILE A 66 7.96 -14.12 -12.79
N ARG A 67 7.01 -15.00 -12.43
CA ARG A 67 5.90 -15.36 -13.33
C ARG A 67 5.08 -14.13 -13.73
N HIS A 68 4.68 -13.29 -12.78
CA HIS A 68 3.92 -12.06 -13.08
C HIS A 68 4.69 -11.13 -14.03
N ALA A 69 6.00 -10.97 -13.83
CA ALA A 69 6.83 -10.18 -14.73
C ALA A 69 6.79 -10.70 -16.18
N TYR A 70 6.90 -12.03 -16.38
CA TYR A 70 6.83 -12.61 -17.72
C TYR A 70 5.44 -12.54 -18.34
N LEU A 71 4.36 -12.70 -17.57
CA LEU A 71 2.99 -12.53 -18.06
C LEU A 71 2.75 -11.10 -18.55
N TRP A 72 3.17 -10.11 -17.75
CA TRP A 72 3.09 -8.70 -18.14
C TRP A 72 3.93 -8.41 -19.40
N LEU A 73 5.17 -8.91 -19.48
CA LEU A 73 6.01 -8.77 -20.68
C LEU A 73 5.39 -9.42 -21.93
N ALA A 74 4.56 -10.45 -21.74
CA ALA A 74 3.80 -11.10 -22.81
C ALA A 74 2.50 -10.35 -23.19
N GLY A 75 2.21 -9.22 -22.55
CA GLY A 75 1.01 -8.41 -22.79
C GLY A 75 -0.24 -8.88 -22.04
N ASP A 76 -0.10 -9.76 -21.05
CA ASP A 76 -1.21 -10.15 -20.18
C ASP A 76 -1.56 -8.99 -19.23
N ALA A 77 -2.84 -8.58 -19.27
CA ALA A 77 -3.41 -7.55 -18.43
C ALA A 77 -4.68 -8.05 -17.71
N THR A 78 -4.80 -9.37 -17.54
CA THR A 78 -5.97 -10.01 -16.91
C THR A 78 -5.93 -9.96 -15.38
N GLU A 79 -4.80 -9.56 -14.80
CA GLU A 79 -4.70 -9.29 -13.37
C GLU A 79 -5.33 -7.91 -13.07
N ASP A 80 -6.42 -7.91 -12.29
CA ASP A 80 -7.17 -6.73 -11.84
C ASP A 80 -6.47 -5.99 -10.69
#